data_AF-A0A9P9EJK0-F1
#
_entry.id   AF-A0A9P9EJK0-F1
#
_cell.length_a   1.000
_cell.length_b   1.000
_cell.length_c   1.000
_cell.angle_alpha   90.00
_cell.angle_beta   90.00
_cell.angle_gamma   90.00
#
_symmetry.space_group_name_H-M   'P 1'
#
loop_
_entity.id
_entity.type
_entity.pdbx_description
1 polymer ?
#
loop_
_entity_poly.entity_id
_entity_poly.type
_entity_poly.pdbx_seq_one_letter_code
_entity_poly.pdbx_strand_id
1 'polypeptide(L)'
;MSASLAPECNEVKERYDSCFLRWYSEKFLRGTSTSDECEPLFKQYEQCLSKALKARGIDSMLKDAREDNKENDAEHMKPKR
;
A
#
# COMPACT_ATOMS: atom_id res chain seq x y z
N MET A 1 -10.05 -7.53 -10.75
CA MET A 1 -9.15 -7.06 -9.67
C MET A 1 -9.33 -7.95 -8.46
N SER A 2 -8.28 -8.13 -7.65
CA SER A 2 -8.35 -8.97 -6.44
C SER A 2 -9.30 -8.36 -5.41
N ALA A 3 -10.11 -9.18 -4.75
CA ALA A 3 -10.90 -8.72 -3.62
C ALA A 3 -10.00 -8.28 -2.45
N SER A 4 -10.46 -7.29 -1.69
CA SER A 4 -9.89 -6.91 -0.41
C SER A 4 -10.22 -7.95 0.67
N LEU A 5 -9.43 -7.97 1.75
CA LEU A 5 -9.72 -8.76 2.95
C LEU A 5 -11.08 -8.39 3.58
N ALA A 6 -11.47 -7.13 3.44
CA ALA A 6 -12.73 -6.57 3.91
C ALA A 6 -13.58 -6.17 2.70
N PRO A 7 -14.75 -6.81 2.46
CA PRO A 7 -15.60 -6.51 1.30
C PRO A 7 -16.00 -5.04 1.19
N GLU A 8 -16.17 -4.36 2.33
CA GLU A 8 -16.49 -2.94 2.42
C GLU A 8 -15.38 -2.03 1.87
N CYS A 9 -14.15 -2.53 1.76
CA CYS A 9 -13.02 -1.78 1.20
C CYS A 9 -12.78 -2.08 -0.29
N ASN A 10 -13.58 -2.95 -0.92
CA ASN A 10 -13.36 -3.38 -2.31
C ASN A 10 -13.41 -2.22 -3.30
N GLU A 11 -14.40 -1.33 -3.18
CA GLU A 11 -14.56 -0.21 -4.11
C GLU A 11 -13.37 0.76 -4.06
N VAL A 12 -12.93 1.11 -2.83
CA VAL A 12 -11.79 2.01 -2.64
C VAL A 12 -10.48 1.35 -3.09
N LYS A 13 -10.34 0.04 -2.84
CA LYS A 13 -9.21 -0.76 -3.34
C LYS A 13 -9.15 -0.73 -4.86
N GLU A 14 -10.27 -0.96 -5.55
CA GLU A 14 -10.31 -0.99 -7.01
C GLU A 14 -9.88 0.34 -7.63
N ARG A 15 -10.34 1.45 -7.05
CA ARG A 15 -9.93 2.80 -7.47
C ARG A 15 -8.44 3.04 -7.25
N TYR A 16 -7.92 2.65 -6.09
CA TYR A 16 -6.50 2.75 -5.80
C TYR A 16 -5.65 1.87 -6.73
N ASP A 17 -5.98 0.58 -6.88
CA ASP A 17 -5.26 -0.37 -7.72
C ASP A 17 -5.25 0.11 -9.19
N SER A 18 -6.37 0.62 -9.70
CA SER A 18 -6.46 1.20 -11.04
C SER A 18 -5.51 2.39 -11.23
N CYS A 19 -5.48 3.30 -10.26
CA CYS A 19 -4.56 4.44 -10.27
C CYS A 19 -3.11 3.97 -10.23
N PHE A 20 -2.79 3.09 -9.28
CA PHE A 20 -1.44 2.60 -9.05
C PHE A 20 -0.89 1.86 -10.26
N LEU A 21 -1.67 0.98 -10.90
CA LEU A 21 -1.21 0.22 -12.06
C LEU A 21 -0.89 1.12 -13.26
N ARG A 22 -1.69 2.17 -13.48
CA ARG A 22 -1.42 3.18 -14.51
C ARG A 22 -0.15 3.96 -14.19
N TRP A 23 -0.05 4.52 -12.99
CA TRP A 23 1.14 5.24 -12.53
C TRP A 23 2.39 4.36 -12.59
N TYR A 24 2.28 3.10 -12.16
CA TYR A 24 3.39 2.15 -12.14
C TYR A 24 3.92 1.89 -13.55
N SER A 25 3.02 1.63 -14.50
CA SER A 25 3.38 1.30 -15.89
C SER A 25 3.85 2.51 -16.70
N GLU A 26 3.22 3.67 -16.51
CA GLU A 26 3.45 4.85 -17.35
C GLU A 26 4.46 5.83 -16.78
N LYS A 27 4.60 5.88 -15.45
CA LYS A 27 5.44 6.86 -14.76
C LYS A 27 6.62 6.21 -14.08
N PHE A 28 6.36 5.28 -13.16
CA PHE A 28 7.40 4.67 -12.32
C PHE A 28 8.39 3.84 -13.14
N LEU A 29 7.91 2.85 -13.91
CA LEU A 29 8.77 2.01 -14.73
C LEU A 29 9.51 2.77 -15.85
N ARG A 30 8.99 3.95 -16.24
CA ARG A 30 9.62 4.82 -17.23
C ARG A 30 10.56 5.86 -16.62
N GLY A 31 10.73 5.88 -15.30
CA GLY A 31 11.59 6.83 -14.60
C GLY A 31 11.11 8.29 -14.65
N THR A 32 9.84 8.53 -14.97
CA THR A 32 9.24 9.88 -15.05
C THR A 32 8.33 10.19 -13.85
N SER A 33 8.31 9.30 -12.86
CA SER A 33 7.53 9.51 -11.64
C SER A 33 8.19 10.59 -10.78
N THR A 34 7.47 11.69 -10.58
CA THR A 34 7.90 12.84 -9.77
C THR A 34 7.12 12.99 -8.48
N SER A 35 5.94 12.38 -8.39
CA SER A 35 5.02 12.51 -7.27
C SER A 35 4.14 11.28 -7.14
N ASP A 36 3.62 11.06 -5.94
CA ASP A 36 2.64 10.01 -5.67
C ASP A 36 1.22 10.53 -5.97
N GLU A 37 0.77 10.33 -7.22
CA GLU A 37 -0.55 10.79 -7.66
C GLU A 37 -1.71 9.97 -7.05
N CYS A 38 -1.42 8.78 -6.52
CA CYS A 38 -2.41 7.88 -5.96
C CYS A 38 -2.50 7.95 -4.44
N GLU A 39 -1.65 8.76 -3.77
CA GLU A 39 -1.61 8.90 -2.31
C GLU A 39 -2.99 9.19 -1.67
N PRO A 40 -3.85 10.07 -2.21
CA PRO A 40 -5.17 10.33 -1.61
C PRO A 40 -6.09 9.11 -1.64
N LEU A 41 -6.02 8.31 -2.72
CA LEU A 41 -6.78 7.06 -2.86
C LEU A 41 -6.22 5.98 -1.93
N PHE A 42 -4.90 5.92 -1.82
CA PHE A 42 -4.23 5.00 -0.92
C PHE A 42 -4.63 5.26 0.54
N LYS A 43 -4.61 6.53 1.00
CA LYS A 43 -5.01 6.88 2.36
C LYS A 43 -6.45 6.47 2.68
N GLN A 44 -7.37 6.62 1.73
CA GLN A 44 -8.75 6.16 1.92
C GLN A 44 -8.83 4.63 2.05
N TYR A 45 -8.09 3.90 1.21
CA TYR A 45 -8.03 2.44 1.27
C TYR A 45 -7.37 1.96 2.57
N GLU A 46 -6.24 2.54 2.96
CA GLU A 46 -5.50 2.23 4.19
C GLU A 46 -6.35 2.44 5.43
N GLN A 47 -7.11 3.55 5.50
CA GLN A 47 -8.02 3.81 6.62
C GLN A 47 -9.13 2.77 6.73
N CYS A 48 -9.70 2.35 5.60
CA CYS A 48 -10.69 1.28 5.57
C CYS A 48 -10.08 -0.04 6.05
N LEU A 49 -8.94 -0.42 5.48
CA LEU A 49 -8.27 -1.67 5.79
C LEU A 49 -7.81 -1.73 7.25
N SER A 50 -7.28 -0.63 7.79
CA SER A 50 -6.81 -0.53 9.18
C SER A 50 -7.91 -0.83 10.19
N LYS A 51 -9.16 -0.41 9.92
CA LYS A 51 -10.31 -0.74 10.77
C LYS A 51 -10.62 -2.24 10.71
N ALA A 52 -10.63 -2.83 9.51
CA ALA A 52 -10.90 -4.25 9.32
C ALA A 52 -9.81 -5.14 9.96
N LEU A 53 -8.54 -4.74 9.86
CA LEU A 53 -7.41 -5.46 10.47
C LEU A 53 -7.52 -5.51 12.01
N LYS A 54 -7.86 -4.36 12.63
CA LYS A 54 -8.11 -4.28 14.08
C LYS A 54 -9.32 -5.11 14.50
N ALA A 55 -10.42 -5.06 13.76
CA ALA A 55 -11.61 -5.86 14.07
C ALA A 55 -11.35 -7.38 14.01
N ARG A 56 -10.39 -7.81 13.19
CA ARG A 56 -9.95 -9.21 13.09
C ARG A 56 -8.84 -9.59 14.08
N GLY A 57 -8.30 -8.64 14.85
CA GLY A 57 -7.25 -8.88 15.84
C GLY A 57 -5.89 -9.28 15.26
N ILE A 58 -5.64 -8.96 13.98
CA ILE A 58 -4.36 -9.27 13.30
C ILE A 58 -3.44 -8.06 13.17
N ASP A 59 -3.87 -6.90 13.68
CA ASP A 59 -3.11 -5.65 13.60
C ASP A 59 -1.80 -5.68 14.39
N SER A 60 -1.78 -6.36 15.54
CA SER A 60 -0.56 -6.56 16.33
C SER A 60 0.46 -7.42 15.59
N MET A 61 0.05 -8.60 15.12
CA MET A 61 0.91 -9.51 14.36
C MET A 61 1.48 -8.84 13.10
N LEU A 62 0.66 -8.06 12.38
CA LEU A 62 1.12 -7.31 11.21
C LEU A 62 2.14 -6.22 11.59
N LYS A 63 1.95 -5.55 12.72
CA LYS A 63 2.87 -4.53 13.22
C LYS A 63 4.22 -5.15 13.62
N ASP A 64 4.19 -6.25 14.36
CA ASP A 64 5.41 -6.94 14.81
C ASP A 64 6.22 -7.42 13.60
N ALA A 65 5.57 -8.07 12.63
CA ALA A 65 6.22 -8.50 11.39
C ALA A 65 6.84 -7.35 10.58
N ARG A 66 6.24 -6.14 10.63
CA ARG A 66 6.78 -4.95 9.97
C ARG A 66 8.01 -4.38 10.71
N GLU A 67 7.98 -4.35 12.04
CA GLU A 67 9.13 -3.87 12.82
C GLU A 67 10.31 -4.84 12.76
N ASP A 68 10.05 -6.16 12.76
CA ASP A 68 11.10 -7.19 12.67
C ASP A 68 11.91 -7.08 11.37
N ASN A 69 11.31 -6.59 10.27
CA ASN A 69 11.98 -6.42 8.99
C ASN A 69 12.59 -5.02 8.79
N LYS A 70 12.46 -4.12 9.76
CA LYS A 70 12.83 -2.71 9.60
C LYS A 70 14.33 -2.49 9.36
N GLU A 71 15.19 -3.25 10.04
CA GLU A 71 16.64 -3.13 9.84
C GLU A 71 17.05 -3.64 8.45
N ASN A 72 16.44 -4.73 8.00
CA ASN A 72 16.64 -5.30 6.68
C ASN A 72 16.20 -4.32 5.57
N ASP A 73 15.03 -3.71 5.72
CA ASP A 73 14.54 -2.67 4.80
C ASP A 73 15.47 -1.45 4.80
N ALA A 74 15.92 -1.02 5.99
CA ALA A 74 16.85 0.09 6.12
C ALA A 74 18.18 -0.17 5.42
N GLU A 75 18.66 -1.41 5.36
CA GLU A 75 19.88 -1.78 4.64
C GLU A 75 19.67 -1.79 3.11
N HIS A 76 18.59 -2.41 2.65
CA HIS A 76 18.41 -2.74 1.22
C HIS A 76 17.57 -1.74 0.42
N MET A 77 16.78 -0.89 1.07
CA MET A 77 16.00 0.16 0.39
C MET A 77 16.73 1.51 0.30
N LYS A 78 18.02 1.56 0.64
CA LYS A 78 18.83 2.79 0.48
C LYS A 78 18.88 3.18 -1.00
N PRO A 79 18.71 4.47 -1.34
CA PRO A 79 18.92 4.94 -2.70
C PRO A 79 20.34 4.57 -3.15
N LYS A 80 20.46 3.84 -4.26
CA LYS A 80 21.76 3.69 -4.92
C LYS A 80 22.16 5.09 -5.42
N ARG A 81 23.27 5.60 -4.88
CA ARG A 81 23.94 6.79 -5.41
C ARG A 81 24.41 6.56 -6.84
#